data_AF-A0A819AGB2-F1
#
_entry.id   AF-A0A819AGB2-F1
#
_cell.length_a   1.000
_cell.length_b   1.000
_cell.length_c   1.000
_cell.angle_alpha   90.00
_cell.angle_beta   90.00
_cell.angle_gamma   90.00
#
_symmetry.space_group_name_H-M   'P 1'
#
loop_
_entity.id
_entity.type
_entity.pdbx_description
1 polymer ?
#
loop_
_entity_poly.entity_id
_entity_poly.type
_entity_poly.pdbx_seq_one_letter_code
_entity_poly.pdbx_strand_id
1 'polypeptide(L)'
;MGTKVSSMPPTPDDNDPFTSLRRSNFSDEEYEHCFKYFDFQKQGFWTREDFRRFLSVLFSNKKRPYLMSNESVDEYFHETDFNRDQKIELDEFLQAWKKTIKYTVRPISALVIVDVQNDFISGSLALHSCPANHQGEEVVPIINQVIRNVNFDVVAYTYDWHPLNHISFYENRHMRKTSSDSRISADKAHPLDTVVFVGAPNLAPKIEQVLWPAHCIQKTPGADLHPDLIRVDNAIHVYKGTNPEIDSYSAFWDNMKLSKTSLDAQLKERSVTDVYVVGLATDVCVSSTAMHAVENNYRTVLIEDACRGVNEHVIELKRGELNKTGCIFVHSDAVPAMVTGEDRRPEIARVIFVENLKAIGRYHPR
;
A
#
# COMPACT_ATOMS: atom_id res chain seq x y z
N MET A 1 25.29 46.50 -11.92
CA MET A 1 25.42 45.04 -12.08
C MET A 1 26.24 44.51 -10.92
N GLY A 2 25.71 43.55 -10.18
CA GLY A 2 26.31 43.04 -8.94
C GLY A 2 25.26 42.26 -8.16
N THR A 3 24.70 41.25 -8.80
CA THR A 3 23.72 40.31 -8.24
C THR A 3 24.34 39.64 -7.01
N LYS A 4 23.74 39.87 -5.84
CA LYS A 4 24.03 39.12 -4.62
C LYS A 4 23.70 37.66 -4.88
N VAL A 5 24.73 36.83 -4.83
CA VAL A 5 24.64 35.38 -4.81
C VAL A 5 23.82 35.00 -3.58
N SER A 6 22.64 34.43 -3.82
CA SER A 6 21.83 33.76 -2.83
C SER A 6 22.67 32.61 -2.25
N SER A 7 23.16 32.78 -1.03
CA SER A 7 23.85 31.74 -0.28
C SER A 7 22.87 30.60 -0.03
N MET A 8 23.19 29.40 -0.52
CA MET A 8 22.49 28.17 -0.15
C MET A 8 22.37 28.08 1.37
N PRO A 9 21.25 27.55 1.90
CA PRO A 9 21.09 27.38 3.34
C PRO A 9 22.14 26.39 3.88
N PRO A 10 22.54 26.54 5.15
CA PRO A 10 23.49 25.63 5.79
C PRO A 10 22.96 24.19 5.74
N THR A 11 23.85 23.25 5.44
CA THR A 11 23.60 21.80 5.55
C THR A 11 23.09 21.47 6.97
N PRO A 12 22.12 20.55 7.13
CA PRO A 12 21.68 20.13 8.46
C PRO A 12 22.87 19.63 9.27
N ASP A 13 23.01 20.21 10.46
CA ASP A 13 23.92 19.81 11.53
C ASP A 13 23.82 18.30 11.81
N ASP A 14 24.85 17.69 12.41
CA ASP A 14 24.98 16.23 12.54
C ASP A 14 23.91 15.55 13.41
N ASN A 15 23.02 16.34 14.02
CA ASN A 15 21.86 15.88 14.77
C ASN A 15 20.58 16.07 13.94
N ASP A 16 20.16 15.05 13.17
CA ASP A 16 18.78 15.02 12.66
C ASP A 16 17.86 15.10 13.89
N PRO A 17 17.08 16.19 14.08
CA PRO A 17 16.25 16.37 15.28
C PRO A 17 15.25 15.23 15.42
N PHE A 18 14.96 14.51 14.33
CA PHE A 18 14.10 13.35 14.34
C PHE A 18 14.74 12.05 14.81
N THR A 19 16.07 12.01 14.98
CA THR A 19 16.78 10.79 15.42
C THR A 19 16.29 10.34 16.79
N SER A 20 16.12 11.27 17.73
CA SER A 20 15.46 11.00 19.00
C SER A 20 13.96 10.71 18.80
N LEU A 21 13.29 11.42 17.87
CA LEU A 21 11.84 11.34 17.54
C LEU A 21 11.36 10.00 16.93
N ARG A 22 12.26 9.02 16.74
CA ARG A 22 11.90 7.66 16.30
C ARG A 22 11.46 6.74 17.45
N ARG A 23 11.46 7.20 18.71
CA ARG A 23 11.04 6.42 19.89
C ARG A 23 9.52 6.53 20.14
N SER A 24 8.95 5.52 20.79
CA SER A 24 7.49 5.38 21.02
C SER A 24 6.88 6.40 21.97
N ASN A 25 7.65 6.96 22.90
CA ASN A 25 7.18 7.91 23.92
C ASN A 25 8.08 9.14 23.95
N PHE A 26 7.53 10.27 23.50
CA PHE A 26 8.14 11.60 23.61
C PHE A 26 7.59 12.33 24.83
N SER A 27 8.47 12.92 25.62
CA SER A 27 8.10 13.86 26.68
C SER A 27 7.68 15.21 26.09
N ASP A 28 6.86 15.96 26.83
CA ASP A 28 6.47 17.33 26.44
C ASP A 28 7.69 18.24 26.20
N GLU A 29 8.76 18.02 26.96
CA GLU A 29 10.05 18.72 26.84
C GLU A 29 10.73 18.50 25.48
N GLU A 30 10.67 17.27 24.97
CA GLU A 30 11.27 16.94 23.68
C GLU A 30 10.44 17.49 22.49
N TYR A 31 9.11 17.54 22.62
CA TYR A 31 8.26 18.23 21.64
C TYR A 31 8.58 19.72 21.56
N GLU A 32 8.70 20.37 22.71
CA GLU A 32 9.11 21.77 22.78
C GLU A 32 10.50 22.00 22.19
N HIS A 33 11.44 21.07 22.41
CA HIS A 33 12.78 21.18 21.84
C HIS A 33 12.74 21.12 20.31
N CYS A 34 11.99 20.17 19.74
CA CYS A 34 11.79 20.11 18.29
C CYS A 34 11.11 21.37 17.75
N PHE A 35 10.09 21.89 18.45
CA PHE A 35 9.42 23.11 18.07
C PHE A 35 10.39 24.31 18.04
N LYS A 36 11.14 24.50 19.13
CA LYS A 36 12.12 25.59 19.28
C LYS A 36 13.29 25.46 18.29
N TYR A 37 13.65 24.26 17.86
CA TYR A 37 14.71 24.05 16.87
C TYR A 37 14.39 24.72 15.53
N PHE A 38 13.13 24.72 15.11
CA PHE A 38 12.69 25.34 13.84
C PHE A 38 12.19 26.79 14.00
N ASP A 39 11.90 27.27 15.23
CA ASP A 39 11.61 28.69 15.51
C ASP A 39 12.90 29.53 15.52
N PHE A 40 13.41 29.83 14.32
CA PHE A 40 14.71 30.48 14.16
C PHE A 40 14.74 31.90 14.75
N GLN A 41 13.62 32.62 14.66
CA GLN A 41 13.51 33.98 15.18
C GLN A 41 13.18 34.03 16.68
N LYS A 42 12.92 32.87 17.31
CA LYS A 42 12.58 32.72 18.73
C LYS A 42 11.38 33.57 19.15
N GLN A 43 10.38 33.61 18.28
CA GLN A 43 9.18 34.44 18.45
C GLN A 43 8.00 33.68 19.07
N GLY A 44 8.16 32.38 19.33
CA GLY A 44 7.15 31.51 19.93
C GLY A 44 6.19 30.86 18.93
N PHE A 45 6.39 31.09 17.63
CA PHE A 45 5.61 30.51 16.55
C PHE A 45 6.44 30.34 15.27
N TRP A 46 6.05 29.39 14.41
CA TRP A 46 6.70 29.21 13.11
C TRP A 46 6.04 30.09 12.05
N THR A 47 6.87 30.79 11.28
CA THR A 47 6.44 31.37 10.00
C THR A 47 6.35 30.29 8.93
N ARG A 48 5.78 30.66 7.78
CA ARG A 48 5.84 29.84 6.57
C ARG A 48 7.25 29.40 6.18
N GLU A 49 8.26 30.23 6.41
CA GLU A 49 9.65 29.91 6.06
C GLU A 49 10.27 28.91 7.05
N ASP A 50 9.96 29.06 8.35
CA ASP A 50 10.34 28.10 9.38
C ASP A 50 9.71 26.73 9.08
N PHE A 51 8.42 26.73 8.72
CA PHE A 51 7.70 25.51 8.36
C PHE A 51 8.25 24.85 7.07
N ARG A 52 8.64 25.63 6.05
CA ARG A 52 9.32 25.09 4.86
C ARG A 52 10.59 24.33 5.23
N ARG A 53 11.39 24.87 6.17
CA ARG A 53 12.60 24.21 6.65
C ARG A 53 12.30 22.96 7.47
N PHE A 54 11.26 23.02 8.29
CA PHE A 54 10.75 21.83 8.98
C PHE A 54 10.41 20.72 7.98
N LEU A 55 9.64 21.02 6.93
CA LEU A 55 9.29 20.05 5.89
C LEU A 55 10.50 19.52 5.12
N SER A 56 11.53 20.33 4.87
CA SER A 56 12.73 19.86 4.15
C SER A 56 13.55 18.86 4.98
N VAL A 57 13.52 18.97 6.31
CA VAL A 57 14.14 17.97 7.19
C VAL A 57 13.22 16.75 7.33
N LEU A 58 11.92 16.97 7.51
CA LEU A 58 10.92 15.89 7.66
C LEU A 58 10.87 15.00 6.43
N PHE A 59 10.82 15.59 5.24
CA PHE A 59 10.79 14.88 3.97
C PHE A 59 12.19 14.82 3.39
N SER A 60 12.93 13.83 3.86
CA SER A 60 14.31 13.57 3.43
C SER A 60 14.58 12.08 3.29
N ASN A 61 15.62 11.76 2.52
CA ASN A 61 16.21 10.43 2.43
C ASN A 61 17.71 10.55 2.65
N LYS A 62 18.25 9.90 3.68
CA LYS A 62 19.69 9.96 4.04
C LYS A 62 20.20 11.41 4.12
N LYS A 63 19.46 12.25 4.85
CA LYS A 63 19.70 13.71 5.02
C LYS A 63 19.59 14.55 3.73
N ARG A 64 19.14 13.99 2.61
CA ARG A 64 18.87 14.75 1.37
C ARG A 64 17.39 15.11 1.30
N PRO A 65 17.02 16.40 1.30
CA PRO A 65 15.63 16.82 1.27
C PRO A 65 14.97 16.50 -0.07
N TYR A 66 13.70 16.10 -0.03
CA TYR A 66 12.85 16.06 -1.21
C TYR A 66 12.48 17.49 -1.63
N LEU A 67 12.50 17.75 -2.93
CA LEU A 67 12.05 19.02 -3.47
C LEU A 67 10.52 19.10 -3.36
N MET A 68 10.04 20.17 -2.72
CA MET A 68 8.61 20.46 -2.61
C MET A 68 8.28 21.76 -3.35
N SER A 69 7.16 21.75 -4.07
CA SER A 69 6.65 22.98 -4.68
C SER A 69 6.15 23.95 -3.60
N ASN A 70 6.06 25.24 -3.94
CA ASN A 70 5.53 26.23 -3.01
C ASN A 70 4.07 25.93 -2.64
N GLU A 71 3.29 25.46 -3.61
CA GLU A 71 1.88 25.08 -3.44
C GLU A 71 1.76 23.92 -2.45
N SER A 72 2.65 22.92 -2.53
CA SER A 72 2.67 21.80 -1.60
C SER A 72 2.97 22.27 -0.17
N VAL A 73 3.97 23.14 0.01
CA VAL A 73 4.30 23.72 1.32
C VAL A 73 3.11 24.52 1.86
N ASP A 74 2.42 25.28 1.01
CA ASP A 74 1.25 26.07 1.40
C ASP A 74 0.09 25.20 1.86
N GLU A 75 -0.13 24.06 1.20
CA GLU A 75 -1.13 23.09 1.61
C GLU A 75 -0.81 22.51 2.99
N TYR A 76 0.40 21.98 3.20
CA TYR A 76 0.80 21.46 4.52
C TYR A 76 0.74 22.53 5.62
N PHE A 77 1.13 23.77 5.30
CA PHE A 77 1.08 24.88 6.24
C PHE A 77 -0.36 25.18 6.62
N HIS A 78 -1.23 25.35 5.63
CA HIS A 78 -2.66 25.65 5.83
C HIS A 78 -3.36 24.58 6.67
N GLU A 79 -3.02 23.31 6.46
CA GLU A 79 -3.61 22.21 7.20
C GLU A 79 -3.04 22.05 8.62
N THR A 80 -1.89 22.67 8.91
CA THR A 80 -1.29 22.71 10.25
C THR A 80 -1.74 23.95 11.03
N ASP A 81 -1.98 25.07 10.34
CA ASP A 81 -2.51 26.34 10.86
C ASP A 81 -4.03 26.23 11.10
N PHE A 82 -4.39 25.70 12.26
CA PHE A 82 -5.76 25.35 12.61
C PHE A 82 -6.63 26.56 12.92
N ASN A 83 -6.03 27.66 13.39
CA ASN A 83 -6.73 28.89 13.71
C ASN A 83 -6.74 29.90 12.54
N ARG A 84 -5.96 29.64 11.48
CA ARG A 84 -5.81 30.44 10.25
C ARG A 84 -5.22 31.82 10.47
N ASP A 85 -4.32 31.97 11.44
CA ASP A 85 -3.65 33.24 11.75
C ASP A 85 -2.30 33.42 11.04
N GLN A 86 -1.94 32.48 10.17
CA GLN A 86 -0.69 32.40 9.42
C GLN A 86 0.54 32.12 10.28
N LYS A 87 0.35 31.50 11.44
CA LYS A 87 1.41 31.05 12.34
C LYS A 87 1.15 29.61 12.73
N ILE A 88 2.21 28.88 13.03
CA ILE A 88 2.08 27.57 13.69
C ILE A 88 2.57 27.74 15.13
N GLU A 89 1.65 27.71 16.08
CA GLU A 89 1.97 27.72 17.51
C GLU A 89 2.28 26.30 18.01
N LEU A 90 2.85 26.20 19.22
CA LEU A 90 3.24 24.91 19.80
C LEU A 90 2.06 23.93 19.87
N ASP A 91 0.87 24.39 20.25
CA ASP A 91 -0.32 23.55 20.35
C ASP A 91 -0.79 22.99 19.00
N GLU A 92 -0.63 23.77 17.92
CA GLU A 92 -0.96 23.34 16.56
C GLU A 92 0.07 22.33 16.05
N PHE A 93 1.36 22.60 16.28
CA PHE A 93 2.44 21.65 16.00
C PHE A 93 2.22 20.31 16.74
N LEU A 94 1.90 20.35 18.05
CA LEU A 94 1.63 19.15 18.85
C LEU A 94 0.44 18.35 18.31
N GLN A 95 -0.62 19.04 17.90
CA GLN A 95 -1.79 18.40 17.30
C GLN A 95 -1.47 17.77 15.95
N ALA A 96 -0.75 18.47 15.07
CA ALA A 96 -0.28 17.91 13.81
C ALA A 96 0.67 16.73 14.05
N TRP A 97 1.54 16.82 15.05
CA TRP A 97 2.45 15.74 15.41
C TRP A 97 1.72 14.47 15.78
N LYS A 98 0.79 14.57 16.75
CA LYS A 98 0.04 13.43 17.29
C LYS A 98 -0.81 12.75 16.22
N LYS A 99 -1.24 13.48 15.19
CA LYS A 99 -2.14 13.00 14.14
C LYS A 99 -1.42 12.51 12.88
N THR A 100 -0.37 13.20 12.44
CA THR A 100 0.21 12.98 11.11
C THR A 100 1.73 12.77 11.14
N ILE A 101 2.49 13.73 11.69
CA ILE A 101 3.96 13.77 11.55
C ILE A 101 4.61 12.54 12.20
N LYS A 102 4.13 12.10 13.36
CA LYS A 102 4.73 10.95 14.07
C LYS A 102 4.74 9.67 13.21
N TYR A 103 3.72 9.48 12.38
CA TYR A 103 3.61 8.32 11.50
C TYR A 103 4.56 8.45 10.31
N THR A 104 4.81 9.66 9.82
CA THR A 104 5.86 9.92 8.82
C THR A 104 7.25 9.57 9.34
N VAL A 105 7.54 9.89 10.61
CA VAL A 105 8.86 9.63 11.22
C VAL A 105 9.01 8.18 11.69
N ARG A 106 7.90 7.55 12.10
CA ARG A 106 7.87 6.18 12.63
C ARG A 106 6.68 5.42 12.06
N PRO A 107 6.78 4.93 10.80
CA PRO A 107 5.75 4.08 10.21
C PRO A 107 5.59 2.81 11.06
N ILE A 108 4.35 2.30 11.14
CA ILE A 108 4.08 0.93 11.57
C ILE A 108 3.79 0.15 10.29
N SER A 109 4.71 -0.73 9.94
CA SER A 109 4.83 -1.31 8.61
C SER A 109 4.33 -2.75 8.56
N ALA A 110 3.54 -3.05 7.52
CA ALA A 110 3.10 -4.40 7.20
C ALA A 110 3.63 -4.83 5.83
N LEU A 111 4.24 -6.01 5.76
CA LEU A 111 4.51 -6.69 4.50
C LEU A 111 3.38 -7.67 4.18
N VAL A 112 2.67 -7.45 3.07
CA VAL A 112 1.60 -8.31 2.57
C VAL A 112 2.12 -9.08 1.36
N ILE A 113 2.34 -10.38 1.56
CA ILE A 113 2.87 -11.32 0.57
C ILE A 113 1.69 -12.01 -0.09
N VAL A 114 1.43 -11.64 -1.35
CA VAL A 114 0.24 -12.05 -2.08
C VAL A 114 0.51 -13.32 -2.86
N ASP A 115 -0.19 -14.40 -2.51
CA ASP A 115 -0.38 -15.62 -3.30
C ASP A 115 0.89 -16.21 -3.93
N VAL A 116 1.98 -16.28 -3.16
CA VAL A 116 3.22 -16.97 -3.59
C VAL A 116 3.03 -18.48 -3.41
N GLN A 117 2.05 -19.04 -4.13
CA GLN A 117 1.57 -20.43 -4.06
C GLN A 117 2.06 -21.25 -5.25
N ASN A 118 2.08 -22.57 -5.08
CA ASN A 118 2.62 -23.50 -6.08
C ASN A 118 1.90 -23.40 -7.42
N ASP A 119 0.57 -23.26 -7.45
CA ASP A 119 -0.19 -23.19 -8.71
C ASP A 119 0.15 -21.99 -9.57
N PHE A 120 0.57 -20.88 -8.98
CA PHE A 120 1.01 -19.68 -9.72
C PHE A 120 2.47 -19.73 -10.18
N ILE A 121 3.25 -20.67 -9.66
CA ILE A 121 4.69 -20.79 -9.95
C ILE A 121 4.98 -21.99 -10.86
N SER A 122 4.51 -23.18 -10.48
CA SER A 122 4.82 -24.45 -11.16
C SER A 122 3.60 -25.34 -11.44
N GLY A 123 2.41 -24.93 -11.01
CA GLY A 123 1.17 -25.70 -11.18
C GLY A 123 0.28 -25.22 -12.32
N SER A 124 -1.03 -25.35 -12.13
CA SER A 124 -2.02 -25.23 -13.22
C SER A 124 -2.17 -23.83 -13.81
N LEU A 125 -1.81 -22.79 -13.06
CA LEU A 125 -1.87 -21.39 -13.45
C LEU A 125 -0.48 -20.72 -13.34
N ALA A 126 0.57 -21.48 -13.65
CA ALA A 126 1.93 -20.98 -13.59
C ALA A 126 2.13 -19.79 -14.53
N LEU A 127 2.71 -18.69 -14.02
CA LEU A 127 2.83 -17.44 -14.79
C LEU A 127 3.66 -17.55 -16.07
N HIS A 128 4.58 -18.51 -16.16
CA HIS A 128 5.33 -18.77 -17.40
C HIS A 128 4.43 -19.34 -18.52
N SER A 129 3.21 -19.78 -18.19
CA SER A 129 2.20 -20.22 -19.16
C SER A 129 1.20 -19.11 -19.51
N CYS A 130 1.31 -17.94 -18.88
CA CYS A 130 0.47 -16.77 -19.11
C CYS A 130 1.07 -15.85 -20.21
N PRO A 131 0.28 -14.91 -20.77
CA PRO A 131 0.73 -14.06 -21.88
C PRO A 131 2.03 -13.29 -21.66
N ALA A 132 2.31 -12.81 -20.43
CA ALA A 132 3.55 -12.12 -20.10
C ALA A 132 4.77 -13.05 -20.01
N ASN A 133 4.55 -14.37 -19.85
CA ASN A 133 5.59 -15.38 -19.68
C ASN A 133 6.59 -15.04 -18.54
N HIS A 134 6.10 -14.41 -17.48
CA HIS A 134 6.90 -14.08 -16.31
C HIS A 134 7.20 -15.33 -15.49
N GLN A 135 8.42 -15.40 -14.94
CA GLN A 135 8.81 -16.50 -14.06
C GLN A 135 8.37 -16.20 -12.62
N GLY A 136 7.29 -16.85 -12.18
CA GLY A 136 6.72 -16.63 -10.85
C GLY A 136 7.71 -16.90 -9.71
N GLU A 137 8.60 -17.88 -9.87
CA GLU A 137 9.64 -18.25 -8.90
C GLU A 137 10.64 -17.13 -8.58
N GLU A 138 10.86 -16.18 -9.49
CA GLU A 138 11.84 -15.10 -9.32
C GLU A 138 11.51 -14.17 -8.15
N VAL A 139 10.24 -14.10 -7.72
CA VAL A 139 9.86 -13.27 -6.57
C VAL A 139 10.35 -13.86 -5.25
N VAL A 140 10.49 -15.18 -5.15
CA VAL A 140 10.81 -15.89 -3.90
C VAL A 140 12.14 -15.43 -3.29
N PRO A 141 13.29 -15.41 -4.00
CA PRO A 141 14.55 -14.95 -3.41
C PRO A 141 14.52 -13.48 -2.98
N ILE A 142 13.80 -12.62 -3.71
CA ILE A 142 13.70 -11.18 -3.42
C ILE A 142 12.84 -10.97 -2.17
N ILE A 143 11.66 -11.61 -2.10
CA ILE A 143 10.79 -11.55 -0.91
C ILE A 143 11.52 -12.09 0.32
N ASN A 144 12.24 -13.21 0.17
CA ASN A 144 13.06 -13.76 1.25
C ASN A 144 14.16 -12.79 1.71
N GLN A 145 14.79 -12.05 0.81
CA GLN A 145 15.76 -11.02 1.14
C GLN A 145 15.09 -9.86 1.90
N VAL A 146 13.92 -9.42 1.45
CA VAL A 146 13.13 -8.37 2.13
C VAL A 146 12.75 -8.80 3.55
N ILE A 147 12.24 -10.02 3.73
CA ILE A 147 11.90 -10.58 5.06
C ILE A 147 13.12 -10.60 5.99
N ARG A 148 14.31 -10.99 5.49
CA ARG A 148 15.51 -11.10 6.32
C ARG A 148 16.12 -9.74 6.68
N ASN A 149 16.05 -8.78 5.78
CA ASN A 149 16.79 -7.52 5.90
C ASN A 149 15.94 -6.37 6.47
N VAL A 150 14.62 -6.53 6.50
CA VAL A 150 13.68 -5.49 6.92
C VAL A 150 12.85 -6.00 8.08
N ASN A 151 12.88 -5.28 9.18
CA ASN A 151 12.09 -5.59 10.36
C ASN A 151 10.70 -4.95 10.26
N PHE A 152 9.79 -5.64 9.57
CA PHE A 152 8.38 -5.23 9.53
C PHE A 152 7.70 -5.49 10.88
N ASP A 153 6.77 -4.61 11.26
CA ASP A 153 5.95 -4.79 12.47
C ASP A 153 4.94 -5.91 12.29
N VAL A 154 4.48 -6.12 11.04
CA VAL A 154 3.50 -7.14 10.67
C VAL A 154 3.90 -7.81 9.37
N VAL A 155 3.75 -9.13 9.30
CA VAL A 155 3.85 -9.89 8.04
C VAL A 155 2.52 -10.62 7.83
N ALA A 156 1.99 -10.57 6.62
CA ALA A 156 0.78 -11.26 6.22
C ALA A 156 1.03 -12.08 4.95
N TYR A 157 0.57 -13.33 4.95
CA TYR A 157 0.54 -14.18 3.77
C TYR A 157 -0.91 -14.35 3.32
N THR A 158 -1.17 -14.18 2.04
CA THR A 158 -2.47 -14.46 1.44
C THR A 158 -2.45 -15.79 0.71
N TYR A 159 -3.62 -16.40 0.65
CA TYR A 159 -3.85 -17.69 0.04
C TYR A 159 -5.10 -17.58 -0.81
N ASP A 160 -4.95 -17.71 -2.12
CA ASP A 160 -6.08 -18.11 -2.94
C ASP A 160 -6.50 -19.52 -2.53
N TRP A 161 -7.79 -19.71 -2.25
CA TRP A 161 -8.25 -20.88 -1.51
C TRP A 161 -9.65 -21.31 -1.95
N HIS A 162 -9.74 -21.79 -3.18
CA HIS A 162 -10.99 -21.98 -3.88
C HIS A 162 -11.63 -23.36 -3.66
N PRO A 163 -12.95 -23.44 -3.38
CA PRO A 163 -13.65 -24.72 -3.44
C PRO A 163 -13.65 -25.29 -4.86
N LEU A 164 -13.77 -26.61 -5.01
CA LEU A 164 -13.68 -27.28 -6.33
C LEU A 164 -14.71 -26.74 -7.35
N ASN A 165 -15.87 -26.27 -6.89
CA ASN A 165 -16.97 -25.75 -7.71
C ASN A 165 -16.96 -24.20 -7.86
N HIS A 166 -15.82 -23.54 -7.60
CA HIS A 166 -15.70 -22.09 -7.62
C HIS A 166 -16.06 -21.48 -8.98
N ILE A 167 -16.72 -20.31 -8.96
CA ILE A 167 -17.23 -19.58 -10.13
C ILE A 167 -16.14 -19.15 -11.11
N SER A 168 -14.93 -18.91 -10.60
CA SER A 168 -13.81 -18.42 -11.42
C SER A 168 -13.21 -19.51 -12.32
N PHE A 169 -13.49 -20.79 -12.08
CA PHE A 169 -12.88 -21.87 -12.85
C PHE A 169 -13.55 -22.04 -14.21
N TYR A 170 -12.72 -22.08 -15.25
CA TYR A 170 -13.10 -22.37 -16.62
C TYR A 170 -13.84 -23.71 -16.73
N GLU A 171 -13.39 -24.71 -15.99
CA GLU A 171 -14.00 -26.05 -15.91
C GLU A 171 -15.44 -25.98 -15.37
N ASN A 172 -15.74 -24.99 -14.53
CA ASN A 172 -17.04 -24.79 -13.90
C ASN A 172 -17.96 -23.80 -14.65
N ARG A 173 -17.54 -23.30 -15.83
CA ARG A 173 -18.29 -22.27 -16.57
C ARG A 173 -19.74 -22.62 -16.92
N HIS A 174 -20.09 -23.91 -16.92
CA HIS A 174 -21.46 -24.38 -17.18
C HIS A 174 -22.28 -24.62 -15.90
N MET A 175 -21.69 -24.51 -14.70
CA MET A 175 -22.40 -24.73 -13.43
C MET A 175 -23.38 -23.60 -13.10
N ARG A 176 -23.19 -22.43 -13.69
CA ARG A 176 -24.02 -21.24 -13.48
C ARG A 176 -24.64 -20.79 -14.78
N LYS A 177 -25.85 -20.24 -14.69
CA LYS A 177 -26.54 -19.70 -15.86
C LYS A 177 -25.82 -18.45 -16.34
N THR A 178 -25.39 -18.43 -17.60
CA THR A 178 -24.88 -17.20 -18.22
C THR A 178 -26.00 -16.16 -18.37
N SER A 179 -25.69 -14.91 -18.04
CA SER A 179 -26.59 -13.77 -18.16
C SER A 179 -26.70 -13.33 -19.63
N SER A 180 -27.84 -12.75 -20.00
CA SER A 180 -28.04 -12.16 -21.34
C SER A 180 -27.09 -10.99 -21.64
N ASP A 181 -26.52 -10.39 -20.60
CA ASP A 181 -25.57 -9.27 -20.70
C ASP A 181 -24.15 -9.74 -21.06
N SER A 182 -23.87 -11.04 -20.96
CA SER A 182 -22.53 -11.56 -21.24
C SER A 182 -22.23 -11.44 -22.74
N ARG A 183 -21.10 -10.79 -23.07
CA ARG A 183 -20.63 -10.69 -24.46
C ARG A 183 -20.23 -12.05 -25.04
N ILE A 184 -19.78 -12.96 -24.19
CA ILE A 184 -19.35 -14.31 -24.53
C ILE A 184 -20.19 -15.30 -23.73
N SER A 185 -20.70 -16.36 -24.39
CA SER A 185 -21.42 -17.43 -23.71
C SER A 185 -20.45 -18.43 -23.07
N ALA A 186 -20.88 -19.16 -22.04
CA ALA A 186 -20.05 -20.20 -21.41
C ALA A 186 -19.52 -21.25 -22.42
N ASP A 187 -20.29 -21.58 -23.46
CA ASP A 187 -19.87 -22.54 -24.51
C ASP A 187 -18.73 -22.03 -25.40
N LYS A 188 -18.63 -20.70 -25.57
CA LYS A 188 -17.64 -20.06 -26.46
C LYS A 188 -16.46 -19.45 -25.70
N ALA A 189 -16.55 -19.38 -24.38
CA ALA A 189 -15.51 -18.83 -23.55
C ALA A 189 -14.27 -19.74 -23.56
N HIS A 190 -13.10 -19.11 -23.39
CA HIS A 190 -11.81 -19.73 -23.16
C HIS A 190 -11.24 -19.19 -21.83
N PRO A 191 -10.17 -19.81 -21.28
CA PRO A 191 -9.44 -19.19 -20.18
C PRO A 191 -9.07 -17.73 -20.49
N LEU A 192 -9.14 -16.88 -19.47
CA LEU A 192 -8.96 -15.42 -19.48
C LEU A 192 -10.11 -14.61 -20.11
N ASP A 193 -11.13 -15.25 -20.69
CA ASP A 193 -12.34 -14.54 -21.09
C ASP A 193 -13.19 -14.14 -19.87
N THR A 194 -13.86 -12.99 -20.00
CA THR A 194 -14.84 -12.54 -19.03
C THR A 194 -16.25 -13.00 -19.41
N VAL A 195 -16.93 -13.66 -18.47
CA VAL A 195 -18.32 -14.09 -18.60
C VAL A 195 -19.16 -13.42 -17.51
N VAL A 196 -20.37 -13.01 -17.86
CA VAL A 196 -21.36 -12.50 -16.89
C VAL A 196 -22.33 -13.63 -16.54
N PHE A 197 -22.31 -14.09 -15.29
CA PHE A 197 -23.25 -15.07 -14.76
C PHE A 197 -24.46 -14.41 -14.10
N VAL A 198 -25.59 -15.10 -14.08
CA VAL A 198 -26.70 -14.78 -13.18
C VAL A 198 -26.23 -15.10 -11.76
N GLY A 199 -26.26 -14.11 -10.87
CA GLY A 199 -25.74 -14.29 -9.53
C GLY A 199 -26.67 -15.08 -8.62
N ALA A 200 -26.09 -15.66 -7.57
CA ALA A 200 -26.82 -16.44 -6.59
C ALA A 200 -27.81 -15.57 -5.78
N PRO A 201 -28.90 -16.16 -5.24
CA PRO A 201 -29.81 -15.46 -4.35
C PRO A 201 -29.05 -14.79 -3.19
N ASN A 202 -29.43 -13.54 -2.87
CA ASN A 202 -28.86 -12.73 -1.80
C ASN A 202 -27.40 -12.27 -1.99
N LEU A 203 -26.84 -12.40 -3.19
CA LEU A 203 -25.50 -11.89 -3.50
C LEU A 203 -25.58 -10.64 -4.38
N ALA A 204 -25.76 -10.85 -5.68
CA ALA A 204 -26.01 -9.80 -6.66
C ALA A 204 -26.76 -10.40 -7.85
N PRO A 205 -27.53 -9.60 -8.63
CA PRO A 205 -28.28 -10.15 -9.76
C PRO A 205 -27.37 -10.68 -10.88
N LYS A 206 -26.16 -10.13 -11.02
CA LYS A 206 -25.19 -10.48 -12.06
C LYS A 206 -23.79 -10.46 -11.47
N ILE A 207 -22.95 -11.40 -11.89
CA ILE A 207 -21.54 -11.50 -11.50
C ILE A 207 -20.70 -11.52 -12.77
N GLU A 208 -19.87 -10.50 -12.95
CA GLU A 208 -18.85 -10.47 -14.00
C GLU A 208 -17.59 -11.19 -13.49
N GLN A 209 -17.13 -12.20 -14.23
CA GLN A 209 -16.06 -13.09 -13.79
C GLN A 209 -15.10 -13.40 -14.94
N VAL A 210 -13.80 -13.18 -14.71
CA VAL A 210 -12.74 -13.72 -15.58
C VAL A 210 -12.60 -15.21 -15.29
N LEU A 211 -12.60 -16.04 -16.33
CA LEU A 211 -12.41 -17.48 -16.18
C LEU A 211 -10.93 -17.83 -16.12
N TRP A 212 -10.53 -18.61 -15.13
CA TRP A 212 -9.18 -19.11 -14.93
C TRP A 212 -9.18 -20.64 -15.01
N PRO A 213 -8.10 -21.30 -15.46
CA PRO A 213 -7.94 -22.74 -15.21
C PRO A 213 -8.12 -23.04 -13.72
N ALA A 214 -8.66 -24.20 -13.35
CA ALA A 214 -8.80 -24.58 -11.95
C ALA A 214 -7.43 -24.54 -11.24
N HIS A 215 -7.35 -23.80 -10.13
CA HIS A 215 -6.12 -23.51 -9.41
C HIS A 215 -6.41 -23.29 -7.93
N CYS A 216 -5.38 -23.42 -7.09
CA CYS A 216 -5.42 -23.16 -5.66
C CYS A 216 -6.62 -23.79 -4.95
N ILE A 217 -6.98 -25.02 -5.38
CA ILE A 217 -8.11 -25.76 -4.81
C ILE A 217 -7.80 -26.10 -3.37
N GLN A 218 -8.77 -25.87 -2.48
CA GLN A 218 -8.59 -26.09 -1.04
C GLN A 218 -7.99 -27.46 -0.72
N LYS A 219 -6.97 -27.46 0.13
CA LYS A 219 -6.28 -28.66 0.64
C LYS A 219 -5.55 -29.47 -0.45
N THR A 220 -5.21 -28.84 -1.57
CA THR A 220 -4.33 -29.43 -2.60
C THR A 220 -2.92 -28.85 -2.50
N PRO A 221 -1.89 -29.59 -2.93
CA PRO A 221 -0.52 -29.06 -2.96
C PRO A 221 -0.36 -27.79 -3.79
N GLY A 222 -1.17 -27.61 -4.83
CA GLY A 222 -1.17 -26.39 -5.65
C GLY A 222 -1.51 -25.12 -4.86
N ALA A 223 -2.31 -25.26 -3.82
CA ALA A 223 -2.74 -24.17 -2.95
C ALA A 223 -1.77 -23.89 -1.77
N ASP A 224 -0.72 -24.69 -1.59
CA ASP A 224 0.30 -24.40 -0.58
C ASP A 224 1.22 -23.25 -1.06
N LEU A 225 1.72 -22.46 -0.10
CA LEU A 225 2.82 -21.52 -0.40
C LEU A 225 4.05 -22.26 -0.92
N HIS A 226 4.80 -21.60 -1.80
CA HIS A 226 6.04 -22.12 -2.35
C HIS A 226 6.98 -22.59 -1.23
N PRO A 227 7.58 -23.80 -1.33
CA PRO A 227 8.37 -24.38 -0.24
C PRO A 227 9.58 -23.55 0.17
N ASP A 228 10.19 -22.82 -0.78
CA ASP A 228 11.37 -21.99 -0.51
C ASP A 228 11.02 -20.60 0.04
N LEU A 229 9.73 -20.23 0.11
CA LEU A 229 9.33 -18.96 0.72
C LEU A 229 9.47 -19.05 2.24
N ILE A 230 10.22 -18.12 2.83
CA ILE A 230 10.37 -18.02 4.27
C ILE A 230 9.02 -17.77 4.91
N ARG A 231 8.73 -18.49 6.00
CA ARG A 231 7.57 -18.29 6.86
C ARG A 231 8.00 -17.60 8.13
N VAL A 232 7.43 -16.43 8.38
CA VAL A 232 7.65 -15.67 9.62
C VAL A 232 6.70 -16.17 10.70
N ASP A 233 7.20 -16.35 11.92
CA ASP A 233 6.39 -16.72 13.07
C ASP A 233 5.36 -15.63 13.39
N ASN A 234 4.16 -16.02 13.85
CA ASN A 234 3.05 -15.12 14.17
C ASN A 234 2.55 -14.25 13.00
N ALA A 235 2.87 -14.62 11.75
CA ALA A 235 2.32 -13.95 10.58
C ALA A 235 0.79 -14.09 10.51
N ILE A 236 0.16 -13.09 9.90
CA ILE A 236 -1.27 -13.13 9.57
C ILE A 236 -1.47 -14.05 8.36
N HIS A 237 -2.46 -14.93 8.41
CA HIS A 237 -2.85 -15.79 7.29
C HIS A 237 -4.24 -15.41 6.80
N VAL A 238 -4.36 -15.04 5.52
CA VAL A 238 -5.62 -14.59 4.91
C VAL A 238 -5.99 -15.52 3.77
N TYR A 239 -7.09 -16.25 3.93
CA TYR A 239 -7.65 -17.09 2.86
C TYR A 239 -8.73 -16.31 2.12
N LYS A 240 -8.59 -16.19 0.80
CA LYS A 240 -9.52 -15.48 -0.09
C LYS A 240 -10.06 -16.42 -1.17
N GLY A 241 -11.15 -16.02 -1.82
CA GLY A 241 -11.80 -16.81 -2.87
C GLY A 241 -12.52 -18.07 -2.36
N THR A 242 -12.90 -18.09 -1.07
CA THR A 242 -13.46 -19.29 -0.42
C THR A 242 -14.95 -19.49 -0.70
N ASN A 243 -15.65 -18.46 -1.18
CA ASN A 243 -17.06 -18.53 -1.54
C ASN A 243 -17.20 -19.03 -2.98
N PRO A 244 -17.92 -20.13 -3.25
CA PRO A 244 -18.04 -20.66 -4.61
C PRO A 244 -18.71 -19.70 -5.60
N GLU A 245 -19.52 -18.74 -5.13
CA GLU A 245 -20.32 -17.85 -5.98
C GLU A 245 -19.66 -16.50 -6.28
N ILE A 246 -18.55 -16.18 -5.62
CA ILE A 246 -17.87 -14.90 -5.78
C ILE A 246 -16.37 -15.03 -5.55
N ASP A 247 -15.63 -14.51 -6.51
CA ASP A 247 -14.18 -14.48 -6.47
C ASP A 247 -13.66 -13.29 -5.63
N SER A 248 -12.40 -13.37 -5.20
CA SER A 248 -11.76 -12.39 -4.32
C SER A 248 -10.29 -12.27 -4.66
N TYR A 249 -9.95 -11.35 -5.55
CA TYR A 249 -8.56 -11.05 -5.89
C TYR A 249 -7.86 -10.29 -4.76
N SER A 250 -8.57 -9.33 -4.15
CA SER A 250 -8.00 -8.54 -3.07
C SER A 250 -7.92 -9.33 -1.77
N ALA A 251 -6.85 -9.10 -1.02
CA ALA A 251 -6.72 -9.58 0.34
C ALA A 251 -7.60 -8.85 1.35
N PHE A 252 -8.35 -7.81 0.95
CA PHE A 252 -9.22 -7.01 1.83
C PHE A 252 -10.71 -7.31 1.66
N TRP A 253 -11.15 -7.59 0.44
CA TRP A 253 -12.55 -7.71 0.06
C TRP A 253 -12.72 -8.69 -1.09
N ASP A 254 -13.89 -9.31 -1.17
CA ASP A 254 -14.31 -9.96 -2.42
C ASP A 254 -14.46 -8.96 -3.58
N ASN A 255 -14.55 -9.47 -4.81
CA ASN A 255 -14.55 -8.66 -6.02
C ASN A 255 -15.77 -7.72 -6.13
N MET A 256 -16.82 -7.92 -5.34
CA MET A 256 -17.99 -7.04 -5.28
C MET A 256 -18.06 -6.20 -4.00
N LYS A 257 -17.05 -6.28 -3.13
CA LYS A 257 -17.01 -5.66 -1.80
C LYS A 257 -18.23 -5.99 -0.93
N LEU A 258 -18.77 -7.20 -1.06
CA LEU A 258 -19.91 -7.67 -0.25
C LEU A 258 -19.44 -8.24 1.10
N SER A 259 -18.25 -8.82 1.13
CA SER A 259 -17.62 -9.37 2.32
C SER A 259 -16.18 -8.90 2.47
N LYS A 260 -15.81 -8.58 3.71
CA LYS A 260 -14.44 -8.27 4.12
C LYS A 260 -13.71 -9.56 4.46
N THR A 261 -12.41 -9.61 4.16
CA THR A 261 -11.51 -10.56 4.80
C THR A 261 -11.16 -10.08 6.22
N SER A 262 -10.34 -10.85 6.94
CA SER A 262 -9.83 -10.47 8.26
C SER A 262 -8.64 -9.50 8.22
N LEU A 263 -8.08 -9.18 7.04
CA LEU A 263 -6.81 -8.45 6.94
C LEU A 263 -6.92 -7.04 7.53
N ASP A 264 -7.91 -6.25 7.09
CA ASP A 264 -8.11 -4.87 7.55
C ASP A 264 -8.23 -4.76 9.08
N ALA A 265 -9.03 -5.65 9.68
CA ALA A 265 -9.23 -5.66 11.11
C ALA A 265 -7.93 -5.95 11.87
N GLN A 266 -7.14 -6.91 11.41
CA GLN A 266 -5.88 -7.29 12.05
C GLN A 266 -4.78 -6.24 11.87
N LEU A 267 -4.72 -5.56 10.72
CA LEU A 267 -3.81 -4.44 10.49
C LEU A 267 -4.17 -3.24 11.39
N LYS A 268 -5.46 -2.89 11.48
CA LYS A 268 -5.96 -1.82 12.37
C LYS A 268 -5.68 -2.09 13.84
N GLU A 269 -5.91 -3.32 14.30
CA GLU A 269 -5.60 -3.74 15.66
C GLU A 269 -4.12 -3.51 16.01
N ARG A 270 -3.22 -3.68 15.03
CA ARG A 270 -1.78 -3.46 15.17
C ARG A 270 -1.35 -2.03 14.86
N SER A 271 -2.30 -1.12 14.62
CA SER A 271 -2.06 0.28 14.27
C SER A 271 -1.17 0.46 13.04
N VAL A 272 -1.23 -0.49 12.09
CA VAL A 272 -0.45 -0.41 10.84
C VAL A 272 -0.83 0.86 10.09
N THR A 273 0.19 1.58 9.64
CA THR A 273 0.06 2.80 8.83
C THR A 273 0.48 2.56 7.38
N ASP A 274 1.38 1.61 7.14
CA ASP A 274 2.02 1.38 5.85
C ASP A 274 1.88 -0.08 5.43
N VAL A 275 1.43 -0.29 4.20
CA VAL A 275 1.27 -1.61 3.60
C VAL A 275 2.20 -1.72 2.40
N TYR A 276 3.16 -2.64 2.50
CA TYR A 276 4.08 -3.01 1.44
C TYR A 276 3.56 -4.29 0.78
N VAL A 277 3.27 -4.24 -0.51
CA VAL A 277 2.65 -5.35 -1.25
C VAL A 277 3.67 -5.97 -2.19
N VAL A 278 3.74 -7.31 -2.16
CA VAL A 278 4.60 -8.15 -3.02
C VAL A 278 3.86 -9.40 -3.47
N GLY A 279 4.41 -10.13 -4.43
CA GLY A 279 3.92 -11.47 -4.80
C GLY A 279 3.24 -11.51 -6.17
N LEU A 280 2.20 -12.33 -6.29
CA LEU A 280 1.60 -12.74 -7.56
C LEU A 280 0.06 -12.56 -7.54
N ALA A 281 -0.61 -12.27 -8.65
CA ALA A 281 -0.10 -11.68 -9.87
C ALA A 281 -0.21 -10.15 -9.83
N THR A 282 0.79 -9.43 -10.37
CA THR A 282 0.88 -7.96 -10.37
C THR A 282 -0.42 -7.29 -10.84
N ASP A 283 -0.96 -7.71 -11.97
CA ASP A 283 -2.15 -7.18 -12.64
C ASP A 283 -3.49 -7.70 -12.11
N VAL A 284 -3.46 -8.63 -11.14
CA VAL A 284 -4.64 -9.24 -10.52
C VAL A 284 -4.60 -9.01 -9.01
N CYS A 285 -4.26 -10.04 -8.21
CA CYS A 285 -4.36 -10.02 -6.75
C CYS A 285 -3.49 -8.95 -6.09
N VAL A 286 -2.28 -8.70 -6.60
CA VAL A 286 -1.37 -7.67 -6.06
C VAL A 286 -1.98 -6.29 -6.27
N SER A 287 -2.38 -5.95 -7.50
CA SER A 287 -2.98 -4.64 -7.77
C SER A 287 -4.31 -4.43 -7.05
N SER A 288 -5.19 -5.44 -7.00
CA SER A 288 -6.44 -5.36 -6.25
C SER A 288 -6.21 -5.22 -4.74
N THR A 289 -5.16 -5.84 -4.21
CA THR A 289 -4.77 -5.69 -2.80
C THR A 289 -4.22 -4.30 -2.52
N ALA A 290 -3.30 -3.80 -3.36
CA ALA A 290 -2.75 -2.46 -3.23
C ALA A 290 -3.83 -1.37 -3.35
N MET A 291 -4.73 -1.50 -4.32
CA MET A 291 -5.85 -0.56 -4.50
C MET A 291 -6.73 -0.50 -3.25
N HIS A 292 -7.15 -1.65 -2.72
CA HIS A 292 -7.97 -1.68 -1.51
C HIS A 292 -7.19 -1.26 -0.25
N ALA A 293 -5.86 -1.42 -0.20
CA ALA A 293 -5.06 -0.85 0.88
C ALA A 293 -5.13 0.69 0.87
N VAL A 294 -4.99 1.31 -0.30
CA VAL A 294 -5.16 2.76 -0.45
C VAL A 294 -6.57 3.21 -0.05
N GLU A 295 -7.61 2.51 -0.51
CA GLU A 295 -9.00 2.82 -0.15
C GLU A 295 -9.29 2.67 1.35
N ASN A 296 -8.55 1.80 2.05
CA ASN A 296 -8.62 1.68 3.51
C ASN A 296 -7.67 2.65 4.24
N ASN A 297 -7.15 3.65 3.53
CA ASN A 297 -6.30 4.73 4.04
C ASN A 297 -4.92 4.28 4.54
N TYR A 298 -4.40 3.15 4.05
CA TYR A 298 -3.00 2.78 4.27
C TYR A 298 -2.10 3.49 3.27
N ARG A 299 -0.94 3.94 3.75
CA ARG A 299 0.19 4.30 2.91
C ARG A 299 0.65 3.06 2.17
N THR A 300 0.47 3.03 0.86
CA THR A 300 0.66 1.79 0.10
C THR A 300 1.87 1.88 -0.80
N VAL A 301 2.72 0.86 -0.71
CA VAL A 301 3.96 0.72 -1.48
C VAL A 301 3.93 -0.63 -2.19
N LEU A 302 4.12 -0.65 -3.50
CA LEU A 302 4.31 -1.88 -4.26
C LEU A 302 5.82 -2.07 -4.51
N ILE A 303 6.36 -3.21 -4.09
CA ILE A 303 7.78 -3.53 -4.29
C ILE A 303 7.91 -4.26 -5.64
N GLU A 304 8.25 -3.51 -6.68
CA GLU A 304 8.09 -3.90 -8.09
C GLU A 304 8.88 -5.13 -8.48
N ASP A 305 10.15 -5.19 -8.08
CA ASP A 305 11.05 -6.30 -8.38
C ASP A 305 10.61 -7.60 -7.70
N ALA A 306 9.83 -7.50 -6.62
CA ALA A 306 9.22 -8.62 -5.90
C ALA A 306 7.81 -9.00 -6.40
N CYS A 307 7.42 -8.56 -7.60
CA CYS A 307 6.13 -8.88 -8.22
C CYS A 307 6.27 -9.45 -9.63
N ARG A 308 5.39 -10.38 -10.02
CA ARG A 308 5.25 -10.89 -11.40
C ARG A 308 3.76 -11.04 -11.74
N GLY A 309 3.41 -10.96 -13.02
CA GLY A 309 2.01 -10.83 -13.47
C GLY A 309 1.66 -11.73 -14.66
N VAL A 310 0.39 -11.67 -15.06
CA VAL A 310 -0.21 -12.51 -16.11
C VAL A 310 -0.04 -11.88 -17.48
N ASN A 311 -0.28 -10.57 -17.61
CA ASN A 311 -0.28 -9.87 -18.89
C ASN A 311 0.39 -8.49 -18.82
N GLU A 312 1.44 -8.30 -19.62
CA GLU A 312 2.26 -7.07 -19.61
C GLU A 312 1.44 -5.78 -19.87
N HIS A 313 0.48 -5.84 -20.80
CA HIS A 313 -0.36 -4.68 -21.08
C HIS A 313 -1.25 -4.32 -19.89
N VAL A 314 -1.81 -5.33 -19.21
CA VAL A 314 -2.67 -5.11 -18.03
C VAL A 314 -1.83 -4.66 -16.83
N ILE A 315 -0.60 -5.16 -16.68
CA ILE A 315 0.35 -4.68 -15.67
C ILE A 315 0.57 -3.17 -15.80
N GLU A 316 0.87 -2.68 -17.00
CA GLU A 316 1.09 -1.25 -17.23
C GLU A 316 -0.19 -0.41 -16.99
N LEU A 317 -1.35 -0.92 -17.41
CA LEU A 317 -2.63 -0.27 -17.12
C LEU A 317 -2.87 -0.15 -15.61
N LYS A 318 -2.68 -1.24 -14.87
CA LYS A 318 -2.87 -1.27 -13.41
C LYS A 318 -1.85 -0.42 -12.67
N ARG A 319 -0.61 -0.37 -13.15
CA ARG A 319 0.41 0.57 -12.68
C ARG A 319 -0.07 2.01 -12.82
N GLY A 320 -0.58 2.38 -13.99
CA GLY A 320 -1.12 3.71 -14.26
C GLY A 320 -2.33 4.07 -13.39
N GLU A 321 -3.22 3.10 -13.10
CA GLU A 321 -4.35 3.27 -12.19
C GLU A 321 -3.89 3.51 -10.75
N LEU A 322 -3.02 2.62 -10.22
CA LEU A 322 -2.51 2.69 -8.86
C LEU A 322 -1.72 3.98 -8.60
N ASN A 323 -0.89 4.42 -9.55
CA ASN A 323 -0.12 5.66 -9.42
C ASN A 323 -1.02 6.89 -9.21
N LYS A 324 -2.23 6.90 -9.79
CA LYS A 324 -3.21 7.99 -9.60
C LYS A 324 -3.87 7.97 -8.21
N THR A 325 -3.75 6.88 -7.47
CA THR A 325 -4.38 6.72 -6.15
C THR A 325 -3.47 7.12 -5.00
N GLY A 326 -2.17 7.33 -5.25
CA GLY A 326 -1.17 7.58 -4.22
C GLY A 326 -0.43 6.33 -3.74
N CYS A 327 -0.73 5.15 -4.32
CA CYS A 327 0.18 4.00 -4.25
C CYS A 327 1.48 4.35 -4.97
N ILE A 328 2.62 4.10 -4.32
CA ILE A 328 3.92 4.32 -4.93
C ILE A 328 4.63 3.01 -5.25
N PHE A 329 5.57 3.09 -6.17
CA PHE A 329 6.32 1.95 -6.65
C PHE A 329 7.80 2.13 -6.34
N VAL A 330 8.43 1.09 -5.78
CA VAL A 330 9.84 1.08 -5.42
C VAL A 330 10.45 -0.28 -5.71
N HIS A 331 11.78 -0.34 -5.75
CA HIS A 331 12.52 -1.59 -5.69
C HIS A 331 12.83 -1.97 -4.25
N SER A 332 13.12 -3.26 -4.03
CA SER A 332 13.39 -3.84 -2.71
C SER A 332 14.53 -3.18 -1.95
N ASP A 333 15.49 -2.54 -2.65
CA ASP A 333 16.63 -1.83 -2.08
C ASP A 333 16.27 -0.53 -1.33
N ALA A 334 15.14 0.10 -1.68
CA ALA A 334 14.65 1.31 -1.01
C ALA A 334 13.92 1.01 0.31
N VAL A 335 13.35 -0.18 0.44
CA VAL A 335 12.43 -0.57 1.52
C VAL A 335 13.05 -0.42 2.93
N PRO A 336 14.31 -0.82 3.21
CA PRO A 336 14.90 -0.68 4.54
C PRO A 336 14.90 0.77 5.05
N ALA A 337 15.21 1.74 4.19
CA ALA A 337 15.23 3.15 4.58
C ALA A 337 13.80 3.67 4.84
N MET A 338 12.81 3.19 4.08
CA MET A 338 11.42 3.60 4.25
C MET A 338 10.82 3.08 5.55
N VAL A 339 11.00 1.78 5.84
CA VAL A 339 10.48 1.15 7.07
C VAL A 339 11.12 1.75 8.33
N THR A 340 12.38 2.16 8.28
CA THR A 340 13.05 2.79 9.42
C THR A 340 12.76 4.29 9.58
N GLY A 341 11.99 4.89 8.67
CA GLY A 341 11.72 6.33 8.65
C GLY A 341 12.94 7.18 8.26
N GLU A 342 13.96 6.59 7.64
CA GLU A 342 15.09 7.31 7.05
C GLU A 342 14.75 7.90 5.67
N ASP A 343 13.95 7.18 4.87
CA ASP A 343 13.35 7.67 3.61
C ASP A 343 11.89 8.07 3.87
N ARG A 344 11.65 9.38 3.96
CA ARG A 344 10.35 9.97 4.29
C ARG A 344 9.81 10.72 3.08
N ARG A 345 9.11 9.97 2.22
CA ARG A 345 8.60 10.50 0.96
C ARG A 345 7.34 11.36 1.16
N PRO A 346 7.31 12.59 0.63
CA PRO A 346 6.17 13.50 0.81
C PRO A 346 4.87 12.96 0.18
N GLU A 347 4.97 12.23 -0.92
CA GLU A 347 3.82 11.66 -1.64
C GLU A 347 3.05 10.63 -0.80
N ILE A 348 3.76 9.83 0.01
CA ILE A 348 3.13 8.83 0.88
C ILE A 348 2.58 9.48 2.15
N ALA A 349 3.31 10.45 2.71
CA ALA A 349 2.87 11.16 3.91
C ALA A 349 1.58 11.97 3.69
N ARG A 350 1.33 12.43 2.46
CA ARG A 350 0.11 13.15 2.09
C ARG A 350 -1.15 12.35 2.38
N VAL A 351 -1.13 11.04 2.17
CA VAL A 351 -2.29 10.15 2.42
C VAL A 351 -2.75 10.28 3.88
N ILE A 352 -1.82 10.16 4.83
CA ILE A 352 -2.11 10.29 6.26
C ILE A 352 -2.56 11.71 6.60
N PHE A 353 -1.95 12.73 6.00
CA PHE A 353 -2.37 14.11 6.22
C PHE A 353 -3.83 14.32 5.79
N VAL A 354 -4.15 14.05 4.52
CA VAL A 354 -5.49 14.27 3.95
C VAL A 354 -6.57 13.51 4.72
N GLU A 355 -6.34 12.23 5.03
CA GLU A 355 -7.36 11.40 5.69
C GLU A 355 -7.61 11.80 7.14
N ASN A 356 -6.57 12.17 7.89
CA ASN A 356 -6.76 12.66 9.26
C ASN A 356 -7.46 14.03 9.31
N LEU A 357 -7.26 14.87 8.30
CA LEU A 357 -7.95 16.16 8.18
C LEU A 357 -9.42 16.00 7.80
N LYS A 358 -9.73 15.03 6.92
CA LYS A 358 -11.11 14.63 6.62
C LYS A 358 -11.82 14.11 7.87
N ALA A 359 -11.15 13.27 8.66
CA ALA A 359 -11.74 12.66 9.86
C ALA A 359 -12.18 13.69 10.92
N ILE A 360 -11.61 14.90 10.92
CA ILE A 360 -11.99 16.00 11.82
C ILE A 360 -12.86 17.07 11.14
N GLY A 361 -13.35 16.81 9.93
CA GLY A 361 -14.23 17.71 9.18
C GLY A 361 -13.56 18.99 8.69
N ARG A 362 -12.22 18.98 8.53
CA ARG A 362 -11.44 20.17 8.17
C ARG A 362 -10.80 20.13 6.79
N TYR A 363 -10.89 19.02 6.08
CA TYR A 363 -10.43 18.95 4.69
C TYR A 363 -11.39 19.71 3.76
N HIS A 364 -10.87 20.74 3.09
CA HIS A 364 -11.58 21.46 2.04
C HIS A 364 -10.88 21.18 0.69
N PRO A 365 -11.44 20.33 -0.18
CA PRO A 365 -10.88 20.16 -1.51
C PRO A 365 -10.91 21.52 -2.22
N ARG A 366 -9.78 21.93 -2.79
CA ARG A 366 -9.69 23.11 -3.65
C ARG A 366 -10.39 22.87 -4.97
#